data_AF-A0A3R6UF74-F1
#
_entry.id   AF-A0A3R6UF74-F1
#
_cell.length_a   1.000
_cell.length_b   1.000
_cell.length_c   1.000
_cell.angle_alpha   90.00
_cell.angle_beta   90.00
_cell.angle_gamma   90.00
#
_symmetry.space_group_name_H-M   'P 1'
#
loop_
_entity.id
_entity.type
_entity.pdbx_description
1 polymer ?
#
loop_
_entity_poly.entity_id
_entity_poly.type
_entity_poly.pdbx_seq_one_letter_code
_entity_poly.pdbx_strand_id
1 'polypeptide(L)'
;MNVINLAANYSAVYEGWSNGRAVYTILVVQNGVGSGAVKTILLTLITVAIFFATISTAINYAQGFNDRILNWYQKRKQEDPEVSAAKRNKRGAVLTLVYIVITWAVSQMGLTALVSKGLTFASIITLFTLIIPTIINVIRKWPDADYAHMTKEK
;
A
#
# COMPACT_ATOMS: atom_id res chain seq x y z
N MET A 1 -3.09 25.95 -34.86
CA MET A 1 -3.51 25.57 -33.50
C MET A 1 -4.67 24.60 -33.69
N ASN A 2 -4.38 23.31 -33.89
CA ASN A 2 -5.41 22.34 -34.29
C ASN A 2 -6.11 21.79 -33.06
N VAL A 3 -7.44 21.85 -33.13
CA VAL A 3 -8.39 21.37 -32.13
C VAL A 3 -7.93 20.00 -31.61
N ILE A 4 -7.63 19.95 -30.31
CA ILE A 4 -7.20 18.73 -29.61
C ILE A 4 -8.30 17.69 -29.84
N ASN A 5 -8.01 16.63 -30.59
CA ASN A 5 -8.96 15.56 -30.88
C ASN A 5 -9.14 14.69 -29.62
N LEU A 6 -9.86 15.25 -28.65
CA LEU A 6 -10.05 14.72 -27.30
C LEU A 6 -10.65 13.31 -27.32
N ALA A 7 -11.49 13.02 -28.32
CA ALA A 7 -12.12 11.72 -28.53
C ALA A 7 -11.12 10.63 -28.95
N ALA A 8 -10.19 10.93 -29.84
CA ALA A 8 -9.15 9.98 -30.27
C ALA A 8 -8.13 9.68 -29.14
N ASN A 9 -7.86 10.67 -28.29
CA ASN A 9 -7.02 10.47 -27.12
C ASN A 9 -7.72 9.62 -26.05
N TYR A 10 -9.04 9.75 -25.90
CA TYR A 10 -9.81 8.94 -24.96
C TYR A 10 -9.91 7.46 -25.40
N SER A 11 -10.13 7.19 -26.69
CA SER A 11 -10.17 5.81 -27.20
C SER A 11 -8.83 5.11 -27.04
N ALA A 12 -7.71 5.79 -27.29
CA ALA A 12 -6.37 5.23 -27.07
C ALA A 12 -6.07 4.91 -25.59
N VAL A 13 -6.57 5.74 -24.65
CA VAL A 13 -6.45 5.49 -23.20
C VAL A 13 -7.30 4.29 -22.80
N TYR A 14 -8.54 4.22 -23.29
CA TYR A 14 -9.45 3.11 -22.99
C TYR A 14 -8.93 1.79 -23.56
N GLU A 15 -8.49 1.76 -24.82
CA GLU A 15 -7.91 0.57 -25.46
C GLU A 15 -6.59 0.14 -24.81
N GLY A 16 -5.74 1.09 -24.40
CA GLY A 16 -4.52 0.77 -23.65
C GLY A 16 -4.81 0.13 -22.30
N TRP A 17 -5.83 0.62 -21.60
CA TRP A 17 -6.30 0.08 -20.32
C TRP A 17 -6.95 -1.29 -20.48
N SER A 18 -7.88 -1.45 -21.43
CA SER A 18 -8.60 -2.71 -21.66
C SER A 18 -7.67 -3.84 -22.10
N ASN A 19 -6.59 -3.52 -22.81
CA ASN A 19 -5.56 -4.47 -23.23
C ASN A 19 -4.45 -4.67 -22.17
N GLY A 20 -4.58 -4.10 -20.97
CA GLY A 20 -3.62 -4.26 -19.87
C GLY A 20 -2.23 -3.67 -20.15
N ARG A 21 -2.09 -2.77 -21.13
CA ARG A 21 -0.80 -2.29 -21.62
C ARG A 21 -0.16 -1.20 -20.74
N ALA A 22 -0.92 -0.54 -19.87
CA ALA A 22 -0.38 0.41 -18.89
C ALA A 22 -1.40 0.83 -17.80
N VAL A 23 -0.88 1.36 -16.69
CA VAL A 23 -1.66 2.02 -15.63
C VAL A 23 -2.36 3.24 -16.20
N TYR A 24 -3.68 3.38 -15.97
CA TYR A 24 -4.54 4.44 -16.52
C TYR A 24 -3.95 5.85 -16.38
N THR A 25 -3.32 6.17 -15.25
CA THR A 25 -2.67 7.46 -14.99
C THR A 25 -1.53 7.79 -15.96
N ILE A 26 -0.75 6.79 -16.38
CA ILE A 26 0.33 6.98 -17.35
C ILE A 26 -0.26 7.25 -18.73
N LEU A 27 -1.29 6.49 -19.13
CA LEU A 27 -1.96 6.65 -20.41
C LEU A 27 -2.61 8.04 -20.55
N VAL A 28 -3.21 8.54 -19.46
CA VAL A 28 -3.79 9.88 -19.40
C VAL A 28 -2.72 10.96 -19.60
N VAL A 29 -1.52 10.85 -19.03
CA VAL A 29 -0.46 11.84 -19.27
C VAL A 29 0.17 11.67 -20.65
N GLN A 30 0.27 10.43 -21.15
CA GLN A 30 0.83 10.17 -22.48
C GLN A 30 -0.04 10.71 -23.61
N ASN A 31 -1.37 10.62 -23.46
CA ASN A 31 -2.33 11.02 -24.49
C ASN A 31 -3.14 12.29 -24.10
N GLY A 32 -2.82 12.90 -22.96
CA GLY A 32 -3.54 14.04 -22.40
C GLY A 32 -3.04 15.40 -22.88
N VAL A 33 -3.28 16.42 -22.07
CA VAL A 33 -3.00 17.81 -22.42
C VAL A 33 -1.52 18.15 -22.17
N GLY A 34 -0.89 18.78 -23.17
CA GLY A 34 0.50 19.28 -23.10
C GLY A 34 1.39 18.64 -24.17
N SER A 35 2.14 19.45 -24.91
CA SER A 35 3.08 18.97 -25.93
C SER A 35 4.50 18.83 -25.35
N GLY A 36 5.26 17.86 -25.88
CA GLY A 36 6.71 17.72 -25.69
C GLY A 36 7.21 17.87 -24.25
N ALA A 37 7.68 19.07 -23.90
CA ALA A 37 8.29 19.38 -22.62
C ALA A 37 7.34 19.18 -21.43
N VAL A 38 6.06 19.61 -21.54
CA VAL A 38 5.10 19.49 -20.43
C VAL A 38 4.79 18.02 -20.14
N LYS A 39 4.62 17.21 -21.17
CA LYS A 39 4.42 15.76 -21.05
C LYS A 39 5.61 15.08 -20.37
N THR A 40 6.84 15.44 -20.74
CA THR A 40 8.06 14.89 -20.10
C THR A 40 8.14 15.23 -18.61
N ILE A 41 7.81 16.46 -18.24
CA ILE A 41 7.81 16.90 -16.84
C ILE A 41 6.77 16.10 -16.04
N LEU A 42 5.53 16.00 -16.55
CA LEU A 42 4.45 15.28 -15.87
C LEU A 42 4.75 13.77 -15.72
N LEU A 43 5.32 13.12 -16.73
CA LEU A 43 5.75 11.72 -16.63
C LEU A 43 6.87 11.52 -15.61
N THR A 44 7.81 12.46 -15.54
CA THR A 44 8.87 12.46 -14.52
C THR A 44 8.27 12.55 -13.12
N LEU A 45 7.36 13.50 -12.90
CA LEU A 45 6.69 13.69 -11.61
C LEU A 45 5.87 12.46 -11.19
N ILE A 46 5.15 11.83 -12.13
CA ILE A 46 4.42 10.58 -11.84
C ILE A 46 5.38 9.46 -11.47
N THR A 47 6.51 9.33 -12.16
CA THR A 47 7.51 8.30 -11.84
C THR A 47 8.06 8.50 -10.43
N VAL A 48 8.39 9.74 -10.07
CA VAL A 48 8.82 10.10 -8.71
C VAL A 48 7.73 9.81 -7.67
N ALA A 49 6.48 10.17 -7.97
CA ALA A 49 5.34 9.92 -7.10
C ALA A 49 5.11 8.41 -6.87
N ILE A 50 5.17 7.59 -7.93
CA ILE A 50 5.03 6.13 -7.85
C ILE A 50 6.15 5.55 -6.99
N PHE A 51 7.39 6.03 -7.17
CA PHE A 51 8.53 5.59 -6.37
C PHE A 51 8.32 5.84 -4.87
N PHE A 52 7.96 7.08 -4.49
CA PHE A 52 7.70 7.41 -3.09
C PHE A 52 6.46 6.71 -2.52
N ALA A 53 5.39 6.61 -3.30
CA ALA A 53 4.17 5.91 -2.88
C ALA A 53 4.46 4.43 -2.58
N THR A 54 5.21 3.76 -3.46
CA THR A 54 5.57 2.35 -3.28
C THR A 54 6.43 2.14 -2.04
N ILE A 55 7.43 3.01 -1.81
CA ILE A 55 8.29 2.94 -0.62
C ILE A 55 7.49 3.18 0.66
N SER A 56 6.65 4.22 0.69
CA SER A 56 5.83 4.55 1.85
C SER A 56 4.92 3.39 2.24
N THR A 57 4.20 2.81 1.27
CA THR A 57 3.35 1.65 1.51
C THR A 57 4.15 0.43 1.97
N ALA A 58 5.30 0.15 1.35
CA ALA A 58 6.15 -0.99 1.71
C ALA A 58 6.68 -0.88 3.15
N ILE A 59 7.19 0.29 3.55
CA ILE A 59 7.72 0.52 4.90
C ILE A 59 6.60 0.44 5.94
N ASN A 60 5.44 1.06 5.69
CA ASN A 60 4.32 1.04 6.62
C ASN A 60 3.84 -0.39 6.89
N TYR A 61 3.78 -1.24 5.87
CA TYR A 61 3.41 -2.65 6.06
C TYR A 61 4.50 -3.47 6.76
N ALA A 62 5.78 -3.24 6.46
CA ALA A 62 6.87 -3.91 7.15
C ALA A 62 6.91 -3.56 8.65
N GLN A 63 6.71 -2.28 9.00
CA GLN A 63 6.61 -1.83 10.38
C GLN A 63 5.40 -2.45 11.09
N GLY A 64 4.20 -2.38 10.49
CA GLY A 64 3.00 -2.98 11.06
C GLY A 64 3.12 -4.50 11.26
N PHE A 65 3.79 -5.21 10.35
CA PHE A 65 4.10 -6.63 10.50
C PHE A 65 5.05 -6.89 11.68
N ASN A 66 6.16 -6.15 11.74
CA ASN A 66 7.12 -6.25 12.84
C ASN A 66 6.48 -6.00 14.20
N ASP A 67 5.72 -4.92 14.34
CA ASP A 67 5.10 -4.56 15.62
C ASP A 67 4.13 -5.62 16.08
N ARG A 68 3.32 -6.18 15.18
CA ARG A 68 2.40 -7.28 15.51
C ARG A 68 3.14 -8.51 16.02
N ILE A 69 4.23 -8.92 15.36
CA ILE A 69 5.00 -10.10 15.77
C ILE A 69 5.77 -9.84 17.06
N LEU A 70 6.41 -8.69 17.20
CA LEU A 70 7.19 -8.34 18.40
C LEU A 70 6.29 -8.20 19.62
N ASN A 71 5.13 -7.54 19.48
CA ASN A 71 4.16 -7.40 20.56
C ASN A 71 3.56 -8.76 20.94
N TRP A 72 3.27 -9.62 19.96
CA TRP A 72 2.83 -11.00 20.22
C TRP A 72 3.91 -11.81 20.95
N TYR A 73 5.17 -11.69 20.53
CA TYR A 73 6.30 -12.38 21.13
C TYR A 73 6.53 -11.94 22.57
N GLN A 74 6.50 -10.64 22.84
CA GLN A 74 6.62 -10.08 24.19
C GLN A 74 5.53 -10.61 25.11
N LYS A 75 4.26 -10.55 24.67
CA LYS A 75 3.12 -11.09 25.43
C LYS A 75 3.27 -12.58 25.71
N ARG A 76 3.70 -13.36 24.72
CA ARG A 76 3.88 -14.81 24.85
C ARG A 76 5.03 -15.19 25.80
N LYS A 77 6.10 -14.39 25.83
CA LYS A 77 7.27 -14.62 26.69
C LYS A 77 7.14 -13.98 28.06
N GLN A 78 6.11 -13.16 28.29
CA GLN A 78 5.99 -12.30 29.47
C GLN A 78 7.31 -11.54 29.73
N GLU A 79 7.97 -11.12 28.64
CA GLU A 79 9.27 -10.45 28.73
C GLU A 79 9.06 -9.05 29.29
N ASP A 80 9.95 -8.67 30.22
CA ASP A 80 9.95 -7.35 30.82
C ASP A 80 9.96 -6.26 29.70
N PRO A 81 9.12 -5.21 29.82
CA PRO A 81 9.03 -4.16 28.81
C PRO A 81 10.38 -3.50 28.47
N GLU A 82 11.26 -3.30 29.45
CA GLU A 82 12.57 -2.67 29.23
C GLU A 82 13.49 -3.58 28.42
N VAL A 83 13.49 -4.89 28.74
CA VAL A 83 14.28 -5.89 28.02
C VAL A 83 13.76 -6.09 26.59
N SER A 84 12.44 -6.06 26.41
CA SER A 84 11.79 -6.11 25.11
C SER A 84 12.18 -4.90 24.25
N ALA A 85 12.11 -3.69 24.81
CA ALA A 85 12.48 -2.44 24.14
C ALA A 85 13.95 -2.44 23.69
N ALA A 86 14.87 -2.84 24.57
CA ALA A 86 16.30 -2.90 24.25
C ALA A 86 16.62 -3.86 23.09
N LYS A 87 15.87 -4.96 22.96
CA LYS A 87 16.07 -5.96 21.90
C LYS A 87 15.20 -5.70 20.66
N ARG A 88 14.26 -4.76 20.72
CA ARG A 88 13.24 -4.51 19.68
C ARG A 88 13.87 -4.20 18.33
N ASN A 89 14.88 -3.32 18.30
CA ASN A 89 15.57 -2.95 17.06
C ASN A 89 16.26 -4.14 16.39
N LYS A 90 17.00 -4.96 17.13
CA LYS A 90 17.70 -6.12 16.56
C LYS A 90 16.72 -7.17 16.05
N ARG A 91 15.67 -7.47 16.83
CA ARG A 91 14.63 -8.44 16.42
C ARG A 91 13.82 -7.91 15.24
N GLY A 92 13.47 -6.63 15.26
CA GLY A 92 12.79 -5.94 14.17
C GLY A 92 13.59 -5.97 12.87
N ALA A 93 14.90 -5.73 12.91
CA ALA A 93 15.76 -5.82 11.73
C ALA A 93 15.77 -7.24 11.12
N VAL A 94 15.84 -8.28 11.96
CA VAL A 94 15.78 -9.68 11.50
C VAL A 94 14.40 -9.99 10.90
N LEU A 95 13.31 -9.56 11.54
CA LEU A 95 11.96 -9.77 11.03
C LEU A 95 11.72 -9.01 9.72
N THR A 96 12.22 -7.78 9.57
CA THR A 96 12.20 -7.04 8.31
C THR A 96 12.93 -7.80 7.21
N LEU A 97 14.11 -8.37 7.50
CA LEU A 97 14.87 -9.14 6.53
C LEU A 97 14.07 -10.38 6.08
N VAL A 98 13.47 -11.11 7.02
CA VAL A 98 12.60 -12.25 6.72
C VAL A 98 11.40 -11.82 5.87
N TYR A 99 10.76 -10.70 6.21
CA TYR A 99 9.66 -10.14 5.44
C TYR A 99 10.07 -9.79 4.00
N ILE A 100 11.25 -9.20 3.80
CA ILE A 100 11.80 -8.90 2.47
C ILE A 100 12.03 -10.19 1.67
N VAL A 101 12.60 -11.23 2.28
CA VAL A 101 12.83 -12.51 1.59
C VAL A 101 11.52 -13.17 1.18
N ILE A 102 10.50 -13.15 2.04
CA ILE A 102 9.17 -13.70 1.73
C ILE A 102 8.51 -12.91 0.60
N THR A 103 8.54 -11.58 0.65
CA THR A 103 7.93 -10.74 -0.39
C THR A 103 8.65 -10.89 -1.73
N TRP A 104 9.98 -11.05 -1.72
CA TRP A 104 10.75 -11.36 -2.92
C TRP A 104 10.42 -12.75 -3.50
N ALA A 105 10.26 -13.78 -2.67
CA ALA A 105 9.84 -15.10 -3.13
C ALA A 105 8.44 -15.06 -3.76
N VAL A 106 7.52 -14.31 -3.14
CA VAL A 106 6.16 -14.11 -3.65
C VAL A 106 6.15 -13.35 -4.98
N SER A 107 7.05 -12.38 -5.17
CA SER A 107 7.11 -11.60 -6.42
C SER A 107 7.52 -12.44 -7.63
N GLN A 108 8.15 -13.61 -7.42
CA GLN A 108 8.48 -14.55 -8.50
C GLN A 108 7.23 -15.21 -9.12
N MET A 109 6.05 -15.15 -8.46
CA MET A 109 4.81 -15.75 -8.97
C MET A 109 4.18 -14.98 -10.15
N GLY A 110 4.76 -13.85 -10.57
CA GLY A 110 4.31 -13.05 -11.70
C GLY A 110 3.16 -12.10 -11.36
N LEU A 111 3.12 -10.96 -12.08
CA LEU A 111 2.21 -9.85 -11.81
C LEU A 111 0.73 -10.27 -11.85
N THR A 112 0.35 -11.06 -12.85
CA THR A 112 -1.04 -11.47 -13.06
C THR A 112 -1.60 -12.28 -11.90
N ALA A 113 -0.84 -13.25 -11.39
CA ALA A 113 -1.26 -14.05 -10.24
C ALA A 113 -1.36 -13.20 -8.97
N LEU A 114 -0.41 -12.28 -8.79
CA LEU A 114 -0.35 -11.41 -7.61
C LEU A 114 -1.53 -10.43 -7.56
N VAL A 115 -1.86 -9.81 -8.69
CA VAL A 115 -2.98 -8.87 -8.79
C VAL A 115 -4.32 -9.60 -8.72
N SER A 116 -4.51 -10.66 -9.51
CA SER A 116 -5.83 -11.31 -9.57
C SER A 116 -6.16 -12.11 -8.32
N LYS A 117 -5.21 -12.90 -7.79
CA LYS A 117 -5.48 -13.76 -6.64
C LYS A 117 -5.14 -13.08 -5.32
N GLY A 118 -4.00 -12.38 -5.28
CA GLY A 118 -3.54 -11.70 -4.08
C GLY A 118 -4.46 -10.56 -3.65
N LEU A 119 -4.91 -9.72 -4.60
CA LEU A 119 -5.81 -8.61 -4.26
C LEU A 119 -7.18 -9.13 -3.83
N THR A 120 -7.76 -10.10 -4.54
CA THR A 120 -9.04 -10.71 -4.14
C THR A 120 -8.96 -11.30 -2.73
N PHE A 121 -7.89 -12.04 -2.43
CA PHE A 121 -7.69 -12.60 -1.10
C PHE A 121 -7.55 -11.51 -0.02
N ALA A 122 -6.74 -10.49 -0.28
CA ALA A 122 -6.57 -9.35 0.64
C ALA A 122 -7.89 -8.58 0.87
N SER A 123 -8.71 -8.41 -0.17
CA SER A 123 -10.02 -7.78 -0.07
C SER A 123 -10.99 -8.62 0.77
N ILE A 124 -11.00 -9.94 0.61
CA ILE A 124 -11.82 -10.84 1.44
C ILE A 124 -11.40 -10.75 2.91
N ILE A 125 -10.08 -10.79 3.20
CA ILE A 125 -9.60 -10.60 4.58
C ILE A 125 -10.08 -9.26 5.13
N THR A 126 -9.86 -8.17 4.38
CA THR A 126 -10.24 -6.82 4.81
C THR A 126 -11.73 -6.69 5.09
N LEU A 127 -12.58 -7.37 4.31
CA LEU A 127 -14.02 -7.40 4.51
C LEU A 127 -14.37 -7.91 5.92
N PHE A 128 -13.77 -9.03 6.33
CA PHE A 128 -14.06 -9.65 7.63
C PHE A 128 -13.30 -9.00 8.79
N THR A 129 -12.08 -8.53 8.58
CA THR A 129 -11.24 -8.01 9.67
C THR A 129 -11.46 -6.53 9.95
N LEU A 130 -11.95 -5.77 8.97
CA LEU A 130 -12.08 -4.31 9.08
C LEU A 130 -13.50 -3.85 8.74
N ILE A 131 -13.99 -4.12 7.53
CA ILE A 131 -15.24 -3.52 7.03
C ILE A 131 -16.44 -3.94 7.89
N ILE A 132 -16.67 -5.24 8.08
CA ILE A 132 -17.79 -5.74 8.87
C ILE A 132 -17.71 -5.24 10.33
N PRO A 133 -16.58 -5.39 11.05
CA PRO A 133 -16.44 -4.82 12.39
C PRO A 133 -16.72 -3.31 12.47
N THR A 134 -16.21 -2.52 11.51
CA THR A 134 -16.47 -1.07 11.46
C THR A 134 -17.96 -0.77 11.29
N ILE A 135 -18.65 -1.46 10.38
CA ILE A 135 -20.10 -1.29 10.20
C ILE A 135 -20.86 -1.59 11.50
N ILE A 136 -20.52 -2.71 12.16
CA ILE A 136 -21.12 -3.08 13.45
C ILE A 136 -20.89 -1.98 14.48
N ASN A 137 -19.66 -1.47 14.59
CA ASN A 137 -19.34 -0.42 15.55
C ASN A 137 -20.10 0.89 15.26
N VAL A 138 -20.26 1.26 14.00
CA VAL A 138 -21.06 2.43 13.59
C VAL A 138 -22.52 2.26 14.01
N ILE A 139 -23.13 1.08 13.75
CA ILE A 139 -24.52 0.78 14.17
C ILE A 139 -24.66 0.83 15.69
N ARG A 140 -23.66 0.35 16.42
CA ARG A 140 -23.61 0.37 17.89
C ARG A 140 -23.30 1.75 18.47
N LYS A 141 -23.15 2.79 17.64
CA LYS A 141 -22.71 4.14 18.03
C LYS A 141 -21.43 4.09 18.85
N TRP A 142 -20.34 3.66 18.20
CA TRP A 142 -19.01 3.61 18.80
C TRP A 142 -18.76 4.89 19.61
N PRO A 143 -18.59 4.80 20.94
CA PRO A 143 -18.25 5.98 21.72
C PRO A 143 -16.96 6.58 21.17
N ASP A 144 -16.93 7.91 21.07
CA ASP A 144 -15.69 8.62 20.73
C ASP A 144 -14.60 8.16 21.69
N ALA A 145 -13.52 7.61 21.14
CA ALA A 145 -12.38 7.23 21.97
C ALA A 145 -11.81 8.51 22.58
N ASP A 146 -11.63 8.50 23.91
CA ASP A 146 -11.01 9.62 24.61
C ASP A 146 -9.49 9.60 24.35
N TYR A 147 -9.12 10.15 23.20
CA TYR A 147 -7.73 10.27 22.77
C TYR A 147 -6.91 11.22 23.66
N ALA A 148 -7.54 12.01 24.53
CA ALA A 148 -6.84 12.91 25.45
C ALA A 148 -6.13 12.14 26.58
N HIS A 149 -6.58 10.92 26.89
CA HIS A 149 -6.00 10.07 27.93
C HIS A 149 -5.21 8.86 27.38
N MET A 150 -5.21 8.65 26.06
CA MET A 150 -4.34 7.65 25.45
C MET A 150 -2.91 8.17 25.41
N THR A 151 -2.08 7.76 26.38
CA THR A 151 -0.64 7.89 26.25
C THR A 151 -0.21 7.17 24.98
N LYS A 152 0.49 7.88 24.09
CA LYS A 152 1.17 7.24 22.95
C LYS A 152 2.11 6.20 23.53
N GLU A 153 1.74 4.91 23.48
CA GLU A 153 2.71 3.84 23.72
C GLU A 153 3.83 4.06 22.71
N LYS A 154 5.01 4.43 23.24
CA LYS A 154 6.23 4.68 22.47
C LYS A 154 6.83 3.37 21.97
#